data_AF-A0ABD1Q673-F1
#
_entry.id   AF-A0ABD1Q673-F1
#
_cell.length_a   1.000
_cell.length_b   1.000
_cell.length_c   1.000
_cell.angle_alpha   90.00
_cell.angle_beta   90.00
_cell.angle_gamma   90.00
#
_symmetry.space_group_name_H-M   'P 1'
#
loop_
_entity.id
_entity.type
_entity.pdbx_description
1 polymer ?
#
loop_
_entity_poly.entity_id
_entity_poly.type
_entity_poly.pdbx_seq_one_letter_code
_entity_poly.pdbx_strand_id
1 'polypeptide(L)'
;MDAANVHNYKRHITSFEILPCDERFLGDQLWVVQIKGSAFLWHQIRCMVAVLFFIGQGLESPNVIDVLLDIERTPRKPQYKMAPEIPLVLQSCEFEGLKFSCSSEARQALQAHLEKECRSYKLQAAIFHEALQCLCIKTDGSWPNRITKKKESSHIPLMLRATEPSYEERCTKLTTGSGRRKGNYGAPHA
;
A
#
# COMPACT_ATOMS: atom_id res chain seq x y z
N MET A 1 2.51 -2.51 15.34
CA MET A 1 1.09 -2.61 15.69
C MET A 1 1.06 -2.28 17.15
N ASP A 2 0.16 -1.39 17.57
CA ASP A 2 -0.04 -1.14 18.98
C ASP A 2 -0.78 -2.35 19.59
N ALA A 3 0.00 -3.40 19.89
CA ALA A 3 -0.52 -4.63 20.46
C ALA A 3 -1.08 -4.42 21.87
N ALA A 4 -0.80 -3.29 22.51
CA ALA A 4 -1.34 -2.97 23.83
C ALA A 4 -2.81 -2.52 23.76
N ASN A 5 -3.22 -1.84 22.68
CA ASN A 5 -4.51 -1.17 22.59
C ASN A 5 -5.48 -1.76 21.55
N VAL A 6 -5.06 -2.73 20.74
CA VAL A 6 -5.90 -3.37 19.70
C VAL A 6 -6.25 -4.79 20.12
N HIS A 7 -7.50 -5.00 20.54
CA HIS A 7 -8.02 -6.33 20.93
C HIS A 7 -9.03 -6.91 19.93
N ASN A 8 -9.56 -6.08 19.02
CA ASN A 8 -10.46 -6.51 17.95
C ASN A 8 -9.74 -6.47 16.60
N TYR A 9 -9.70 -7.61 15.91
CA TYR A 9 -9.09 -7.79 14.59
C TYR A 9 -10.10 -8.00 13.47
N LYS A 10 -11.39 -8.15 13.79
CA LYS A 10 -12.45 -8.24 12.78
C LYS A 10 -12.72 -6.84 12.24
N ARG A 11 -12.75 -6.70 10.92
CA ARG A 11 -13.06 -5.45 10.21
C ARG A 11 -14.18 -5.70 9.22
N HIS A 12 -14.96 -4.67 8.94
CA HIS A 12 -16.09 -4.73 8.02
C HIS A 12 -15.81 -3.85 6.82
N ILE A 13 -15.64 -4.49 5.65
CA ILE A 13 -15.52 -3.83 4.35
C ILE A 13 -16.92 -3.76 3.76
N THR A 14 -17.39 -2.56 3.48
CA THR A 14 -18.73 -2.31 2.94
C THR A 14 -18.75 -2.19 1.42
N SER A 15 -17.63 -1.79 0.81
CA SER A 15 -17.45 -1.78 -0.64
C SER A 15 -15.99 -2.02 -1.00
N PHE A 16 -15.78 -2.72 -2.10
CA PHE A 16 -14.48 -2.97 -2.71
C PHE A 16 -14.65 -2.99 -4.23
N GLU A 17 -14.01 -2.07 -4.94
CA GLU A 17 -14.11 -1.92 -6.38
C GLU A 17 -12.72 -1.78 -7.02
N ILE A 18 -12.56 -2.30 -8.24
CA ILE A 18 -11.36 -2.14 -9.06
C ILE A 18 -11.79 -1.46 -10.35
N LEU A 19 -11.35 -0.21 -10.54
CA LEU A 19 -11.82 0.67 -11.61
C LEU A 19 -10.65 1.09 -12.51
N PRO A 20 -10.84 1.10 -13.84
CA PRO A 20 -9.84 1.62 -14.76
C PRO A 20 -9.78 3.15 -14.71
N CYS A 21 -8.59 3.71 -14.93
CA CYS A 21 -8.39 5.12 -15.25
C CYS A 21 -8.18 5.31 -16.75
N ASP A 22 -8.48 6.51 -17.25
CA ASP A 22 -8.24 6.86 -18.65
C ASP A 22 -6.76 7.12 -18.96
N GLU A 23 -5.94 7.32 -17.93
CA GLU A 23 -4.50 7.54 -18.05
C GLU A 23 -3.76 6.24 -18.41
N ARG A 24 -2.94 6.32 -19.46
CA ARG A 24 -2.11 5.21 -19.96
C ARG A 24 -0.67 5.66 -20.15
N PHE A 25 0.27 4.79 -19.82
CA PHE A 25 1.70 5.01 -20.05
C PHE A 25 2.32 3.77 -20.68
N LEU A 26 2.93 3.92 -21.87
CA LEU A 26 3.53 2.81 -22.64
C LEU A 26 2.58 1.61 -22.87
N GLY A 27 1.27 1.87 -22.99
CA GLY A 27 0.24 0.85 -23.17
C GLY A 27 -0.34 0.30 -21.86
N ASP A 28 0.31 0.55 -20.72
CA ASP A 28 -0.19 0.16 -19.40
C ASP A 28 -1.27 1.15 -18.94
N GLN A 29 -2.45 0.63 -18.62
CA GLN A 29 -3.56 1.40 -18.07
C GLN A 29 -3.43 1.48 -16.54
N LEU A 30 -3.67 2.67 -15.98
CA LEU A 30 -3.74 2.84 -14.54
C LEU A 30 -5.08 2.29 -14.01
N TRP A 31 -5.05 1.70 -12.82
CA TRP A 31 -6.23 1.18 -12.12
C TRP A 31 -6.28 1.71 -10.69
N VAL A 32 -7.48 1.90 -10.18
CA VAL A 32 -7.75 2.31 -8.80
C VAL A 32 -8.49 1.20 -8.09
N VAL A 33 -8.02 0.86 -6.89
CA VAL A 33 -8.76 0.02 -5.95
C VAL A 33 -9.44 0.95 -4.94
N GLN A 34 -10.77 1.03 -4.99
CA GLN A 34 -11.56 1.77 -4.01
C GLN A 34 -12.06 0.83 -2.93
N ILE A 35 -11.82 1.18 -1.66
CA ILE A 35 -12.19 0.36 -0.51
C ILE A 35 -12.87 1.22 0.53
N LYS A 36 -14.09 0.85 0.91
CA LYS A 36 -14.86 1.47 1.98
C LYS A 36 -15.05 0.47 3.11
N GLY A 37 -14.82 0.90 4.34
CA GLY A 37 -15.01 0.07 5.52
C GLY A 37 -15.13 0.92 6.78
N SER A 38 -15.55 0.30 7.88
CA SER A 38 -15.75 0.99 9.16
C SER A 38 -14.44 1.41 9.83
N ALA A 39 -13.40 0.57 9.70
CA ALA A 39 -12.06 0.83 10.18
C ALA A 39 -11.07 -0.11 9.48
N PHE A 40 -9.78 0.21 9.57
CA PHE A 40 -8.71 -0.63 9.04
C PHE A 40 -7.64 -0.90 10.10
N LEU A 41 -7.08 -2.11 10.09
CA LEU A 41 -5.89 -2.44 10.87
C LEU A 41 -4.65 -1.77 10.25
N TRP A 42 -3.59 -1.65 11.04
CA TRP A 42 -2.33 -1.10 10.55
C TRP A 42 -1.83 -1.91 9.35
N HIS A 43 -1.56 -1.20 8.25
CA HIS A 43 -1.15 -1.75 6.96
C HIS A 43 -2.14 -2.72 6.27
N GLN A 44 -3.38 -2.86 6.75
CA GLN A 44 -4.34 -3.84 6.20
C GLN A 44 -4.53 -3.68 4.69
N ILE A 45 -4.83 -2.46 4.23
CA ILE A 45 -5.06 -2.19 2.81
C ILE A 45 -3.85 -2.52 1.95
N ARG A 46 -2.65 -2.09 2.38
CA ARG A 46 -1.40 -2.37 1.66
C ARG A 46 -1.08 -3.86 1.60
N CYS A 47 -1.47 -4.63 2.63
CA CYS A 47 -1.35 -6.08 2.64
C CYS A 47 -2.33 -6.75 1.68
N MET A 48 -3.59 -6.29 1.65
CA MET A 48 -4.60 -6.78 0.71
C MET A 48 -4.16 -6.56 -0.74
N VAL A 49 -3.75 -5.32 -1.08
CA VAL A 49 -3.31 -4.96 -2.43
C VAL A 49 -2.05 -5.74 -2.86
N ALA A 50 -1.12 -6.02 -1.94
CA ALA A 50 0.05 -6.84 -2.25
C ALA A 50 -0.31 -8.27 -2.68
N VAL A 51 -1.29 -8.90 -2.00
CA VAL A 51 -1.78 -10.24 -2.37
C VAL A 51 -2.48 -10.20 -3.74
N LEU A 52 -3.29 -9.16 -3.99
CA LEU A 52 -3.92 -8.96 -5.30
C LEU A 52 -2.90 -8.77 -6.41
N PHE A 53 -1.77 -8.11 -6.15
CA PHE A 53 -0.67 -8.03 -7.12
C PHE A 53 -0.04 -9.39 -7.40
N PHE A 54 0.11 -10.28 -6.41
CA PHE A 54 0.60 -11.63 -6.69
C PHE A 54 -0.37 -12.41 -7.57
N ILE A 55 -1.68 -12.29 -7.32
CA ILE A 55 -2.72 -12.94 -8.13
C ILE A 55 -2.76 -12.37 -9.55
N GLY A 56 -2.79 -11.04 -9.69
CA GLY A 56 -2.81 -10.37 -11.00
C GLY A 56 -1.56 -10.60 -11.84
N GLN A 57 -0.43 -10.94 -11.21
CA GLN A 57 0.80 -11.35 -11.90
C GLN A 57 0.85 -12.85 -12.23
N GLY A 58 -0.16 -13.65 -11.84
CA GLY A 58 -0.19 -15.10 -12.01
C GLY A 58 0.76 -15.86 -11.08
N LEU A 59 1.27 -15.22 -10.02
CA LEU A 59 2.21 -15.82 -9.07
C LEU A 59 1.50 -16.60 -7.96
N GLU A 60 0.22 -16.30 -7.72
CA GLU A 60 -0.64 -16.98 -6.75
C GLU A 60 -2.00 -17.25 -7.37
N SER A 61 -2.64 -18.35 -6.96
CA SER A 61 -4.04 -18.61 -7.29
C SER A 61 -4.97 -17.71 -6.45
N PRO A 62 -6.13 -17.26 -6.97
CA PRO A 62 -7.14 -16.57 -6.17
C PRO A 62 -7.52 -17.30 -4.88
N ASN A 63 -7.49 -18.63 -4.89
CA ASN A 63 -7.78 -19.48 -3.72
C ASN A 63 -6.84 -19.22 -2.53
N VAL A 64 -5.69 -18.59 -2.74
CA VAL A 64 -4.78 -18.21 -1.65
C VAL A 64 -5.46 -17.29 -0.64
N ILE A 65 -6.45 -16.48 -1.06
CA ILE A 65 -7.19 -15.58 -0.19
C ILE A 65 -7.94 -16.37 0.88
N ASP A 66 -8.65 -17.44 0.47
CA ASP A 66 -9.39 -18.29 1.41
C ASP A 66 -8.46 -18.95 2.42
N VAL A 67 -7.28 -19.41 1.97
CA VAL A 67 -6.28 -20.00 2.85
C VAL A 67 -5.72 -18.99 3.85
N LEU A 68 -5.45 -17.75 3.42
CA LEU A 68 -4.92 -16.69 4.28
C LEU A 68 -5.95 -16.16 5.28
N LEU A 69 -7.24 -16.24 4.97
CA LEU A 69 -8.34 -15.82 5.85
C LEU A 69 -8.76 -16.91 6.84
N ASP A 70 -8.40 -18.16 6.59
CA ASP A 70 -8.57 -19.28 7.51
C ASP A 70 -7.46 -19.28 8.56
N ILE A 71 -7.81 -18.86 9.79
CA ILE A 71 -6.87 -18.75 10.91
C ILE A 71 -6.43 -20.10 11.47
N GLU A 72 -7.17 -21.18 11.24
CA GLU A 72 -6.78 -22.53 11.65
C GLU A 72 -5.69 -23.06 10.71
N ARG A 73 -5.83 -22.78 9.41
CA ARG A 73 -4.86 -23.17 8.38
C ARG A 73 -3.65 -22.25 8.32
N THR A 74 -3.87 -20.96 8.52
CA THR A 74 -2.84 -19.91 8.46
C THR A 74 -2.86 -19.08 9.74
N PRO A 75 -2.36 -19.63 10.86
CA PRO A 75 -2.40 -18.94 12.16
C PRO A 75 -1.52 -17.70 12.20
N ARG A 76 -0.58 -17.56 11.26
CA ARG A 76 0.37 -16.44 11.20
C ARG A 76 0.51 -15.94 9.77
N LYS A 77 0.57 -14.62 9.65
CA LYS A 77 0.76 -13.94 8.37
C LYS A 77 2.10 -14.35 7.74
N PRO A 78 2.13 -14.86 6.49
CA PRO A 78 3.37 -15.12 5.78
C PRO A 78 4.10 -13.82 5.44
N GLN A 79 5.42 -13.87 5.29
CA GLN A 79 6.22 -12.70 4.98
C GLN A 79 6.14 -12.30 3.50
N TYR A 80 5.75 -11.07 3.22
CA TYR A 80 5.78 -10.49 1.88
C TYR A 80 5.91 -8.97 1.94
N LYS A 81 6.46 -8.38 0.88
CA LYS A 81 6.54 -6.92 0.74
C LYS A 81 5.13 -6.37 0.53
N MET A 82 4.74 -5.43 1.39
CA MET A 82 3.47 -4.71 1.25
C MET A 82 3.49 -3.81 0.01
N ALA A 83 2.31 -3.46 -0.50
CA ALA A 83 2.19 -2.49 -1.57
C ALA A 83 2.83 -1.15 -1.16
N PRO A 84 3.36 -0.34 -2.09
CA PRO A 84 3.88 1.00 -1.79
C PRO A 84 2.83 1.86 -1.06
N GLU A 85 3.27 2.79 -0.20
CA GLU A 85 2.35 3.71 0.51
C GLU A 85 1.96 4.93 -0.30
N ILE A 86 2.82 5.36 -1.21
CA ILE A 86 2.60 6.54 -2.05
C ILE A 86 1.19 6.56 -2.70
N PRO A 87 0.66 5.47 -3.29
CA PRO A 87 -0.66 5.49 -3.92
C PRO A 87 -1.84 5.36 -2.95
N LEU A 88 -1.62 5.22 -1.63
CA LEU A 88 -2.70 5.06 -0.66
C LEU A 88 -3.21 6.44 -0.23
N VAL A 89 -4.41 6.80 -0.68
CA VAL A 89 -5.04 8.10 -0.40
C VAL A 89 -6.34 7.89 0.39
N LEU A 90 -6.49 8.64 1.49
CA LEU A 90 -7.77 8.75 2.19
C LEU A 90 -8.69 9.69 1.40
N GLN A 91 -9.70 9.13 0.75
CA GLN A 91 -10.61 9.90 -0.12
C GLN A 91 -11.68 10.65 0.68
N SER A 92 -12.37 9.97 1.61
CA SER A 92 -13.46 10.54 2.38
C SER A 92 -13.65 9.82 3.71
N CYS A 93 -14.30 10.51 4.66
CA CYS A 93 -14.79 9.95 5.90
C CYS A 93 -16.28 10.29 6.02
N GLU A 94 -17.07 9.34 6.51
CA GLU A 94 -18.51 9.51 6.73
C GLU A 94 -18.83 9.32 8.20
N PHE A 95 -19.69 10.19 8.74
CA PHE A 95 -20.15 10.14 10.11
C PHE A 95 -21.66 10.33 10.13
N GLU A 96 -22.36 9.49 10.88
CA GLU A 96 -23.81 9.55 10.98
C GLU A 96 -24.27 10.90 11.58
N GLY A 97 -25.27 11.52 10.97
CA GLY A 97 -25.82 12.81 11.40
C GLY A 97 -24.92 14.02 11.16
N LEU A 98 -23.71 13.85 10.64
CA LEU A 98 -22.77 14.94 10.41
C LEU A 98 -22.58 15.23 8.92
N LYS A 99 -22.71 16.50 8.56
CA LYS A 99 -22.47 16.99 7.19
C LYS A 99 -21.25 17.89 7.21
N PHE A 100 -20.18 17.47 6.52
CA PHE A 100 -19.02 18.32 6.32
C PHE A 100 -19.36 19.44 5.33
N SER A 101 -18.97 20.67 5.66
CA SER A 101 -19.05 21.82 4.76
C SER A 101 -17.64 22.29 4.39
N CYS A 102 -17.45 22.66 3.13
CA CYS A 102 -16.24 23.30 2.64
C CYS A 102 -16.63 24.65 2.03
N SER A 103 -15.99 25.73 2.45
CA SER A 103 -16.27 27.08 1.90
C SER A 103 -15.88 27.15 0.43
N SER A 104 -16.43 28.13 -0.29
CA SER A 104 -16.08 28.32 -1.71
C SER A 104 -14.61 28.64 -1.88
N GLU A 105 -14.08 29.50 -1.02
CA GLU A 105 -12.70 29.98 -1.03
C GLU A 105 -11.73 28.83 -0.74
N ALA A 106 -12.03 27.99 0.26
CA ALA A 106 -11.22 26.82 0.58
C ALA A 106 -11.18 25.81 -0.58
N ARG A 107 -12.32 25.55 -1.22
CA ARG A 107 -12.40 24.66 -2.38
C ARG A 107 -11.61 25.21 -3.56
N GLN A 108 -11.75 26.49 -3.87
CA GLN A 108 -11.03 27.15 -4.96
C GLN A 108 -9.51 27.15 -4.70
N ALA A 109 -9.09 27.44 -3.48
CA ALA A 109 -7.68 27.39 -3.09
C ALA A 109 -7.10 25.97 -3.25
N LEU A 110 -7.83 24.94 -2.80
CA LEU A 110 -7.42 23.54 -2.98
C LEU A 110 -7.35 23.15 -4.46
N GLN A 111 -8.35 23.53 -5.25
CA GLN A 111 -8.36 23.27 -6.69
C GLN A 111 -7.13 23.90 -7.36
N ALA A 112 -6.87 25.19 -7.10
CA ALA A 112 -5.71 25.88 -7.67
C ALA A 112 -4.38 25.23 -7.27
N HIS A 113 -4.27 24.76 -6.02
CA HIS A 113 -3.09 24.02 -5.57
C HIS A 113 -2.92 22.70 -6.33
N LEU A 114 -3.98 21.87 -6.42
CA LEU A 114 -3.92 20.58 -7.12
C LEU A 114 -3.64 20.74 -8.62
N GLU A 115 -4.23 21.75 -9.26
CA GLU A 115 -3.93 22.09 -10.65
C GLU A 115 -2.46 22.46 -10.85
N LYS A 116 -1.88 23.24 -9.93
CA LYS A 116 -0.46 23.61 -9.98
C LYS A 116 0.44 22.38 -9.85
N GLU A 117 0.17 21.50 -8.89
CA GLU A 117 0.94 20.26 -8.71
C GLU A 117 0.81 19.36 -9.94
N CYS A 118 -0.41 19.20 -10.49
CA CYS A 118 -0.64 18.43 -11.71
C CYS A 118 0.16 18.98 -12.89
N ARG A 119 0.18 20.31 -13.10
CA ARG A 119 1.00 20.95 -14.14
C ARG A 119 2.49 20.68 -13.95
N SER A 120 2.99 20.75 -12.71
CA SER A 120 4.39 20.47 -12.38
C SER A 120 4.79 19.04 -12.74
N TYR A 121 4.03 18.05 -12.28
CA TYR A 121 4.29 16.64 -12.58
C TYR A 121 4.11 16.32 -14.07
N LYS A 122 3.15 16.94 -14.74
CA LYS A 122 2.95 16.78 -16.19
C LYS A 122 4.13 17.33 -16.99
N LEU A 123 4.71 18.47 -16.58
CA LEU A 123 5.92 19.01 -17.19
C LEU A 123 7.12 18.06 -16.98
N GLN A 124 7.30 17.55 -15.76
CA GLN A 124 8.35 16.56 -15.47
C GLN A 124 8.18 15.30 -16.32
N ALA A 125 6.97 14.74 -16.40
CA ALA A 125 6.67 13.58 -17.24
C ALA A 125 6.96 13.87 -18.71
N ALA A 126 6.61 15.05 -19.22
CA ALA A 126 6.90 15.46 -20.60
C ALA A 126 8.40 15.53 -20.90
N ILE A 127 9.22 16.06 -19.98
CA ILE A 127 10.69 16.07 -20.11
C ILE A 127 11.23 14.63 -20.26
N PHE A 128 10.75 13.69 -19.43
CA PHE A 128 11.18 12.30 -19.52
C PHE A 128 10.66 11.59 -20.76
N HIS A 129 9.44 11.87 -21.20
CA HIS A 129 8.90 11.36 -22.46
C HIS A 129 9.76 11.80 -23.66
N GLU A 130 10.12 13.08 -23.73
CA GLU A 130 10.98 13.60 -24.79
C GLU A 130 12.36 12.93 -24.77
N ALA A 131 12.96 12.80 -23.57
CA ALA A 131 14.24 12.11 -23.41
C ALA A 131 14.17 10.64 -23.89
N LEU A 132 13.08 9.92 -23.58
CA LEU A 132 12.86 8.55 -24.07
C LEU A 132 12.71 8.49 -25.59
N GLN A 133 11.97 9.42 -26.18
CA GLN A 133 11.79 9.50 -27.62
C GLN A 133 13.11 9.76 -28.36
N CYS A 134 13.97 10.63 -27.82
CA CYS A 134 15.32 10.89 -28.34
C CYS A 134 16.22 9.65 -28.35
N LEU A 135 16.01 8.71 -27.41
CA LEU A 135 16.73 7.43 -27.39
C LEU A 135 16.23 6.47 -28.47
N CYS A 136 14.93 6.46 -28.77
CA CYS A 136 14.33 5.57 -29.77
C CYS A 136 14.72 5.91 -31.21
N ILE A 137 14.99 7.18 -31.54
CA ILE A 137 15.35 7.61 -32.90
C ILE A 137 16.76 7.12 -33.31
N LYS A 138 17.61 6.71 -32.36
CA LYS A 138 18.98 6.26 -32.62
C LYS A 138 19.12 4.77 -32.91
N THR A 139 18.06 3.99 -32.78
CA THR A 139 18.04 2.56 -33.09
C THR A 139 17.22 2.32 -34.34
N ASP A 140 17.89 2.12 -35.47
CA ASP A 140 17.25 1.65 -36.70
C ASP A 140 16.49 0.35 -36.42
N GLY A 141 15.17 0.43 -36.58
CA GLY A 141 14.31 -0.72 -36.88
C GLY A 141 14.30 -1.86 -35.86
N SER A 142 13.76 -1.62 -34.67
CA SER A 142 12.91 -2.56 -33.90
C SER A 142 12.86 -2.05 -32.46
N TRP A 143 11.69 -1.58 -32.01
CA TRP A 143 11.40 -1.66 -30.59
C TRP A 143 11.43 -3.16 -30.27
N PRO A 144 12.35 -3.65 -29.41
CA PRO A 144 12.18 -5.00 -28.90
C PRO A 144 10.83 -4.96 -28.21
N ASN A 145 9.87 -5.75 -28.69
CA ASN A 145 8.65 -6.04 -27.95
C ASN A 145 9.09 -6.21 -26.51
N ARG A 146 8.67 -5.30 -25.63
CA ARG A 146 9.08 -5.29 -24.23
C ARG A 146 8.34 -6.41 -23.48
N ILE A 147 8.30 -7.60 -24.07
CA ILE A 147 8.49 -8.83 -23.33
C ILE A 147 9.93 -8.76 -22.82
N THR A 148 10.20 -7.88 -21.86
CA THR A 148 11.19 -8.23 -20.86
C THR A 148 10.73 -9.60 -20.39
N LYS A 149 11.44 -10.66 -20.77
CA LYS A 149 11.43 -11.91 -20.02
C LYS A 149 11.67 -11.46 -18.61
N LYS A 150 10.59 -11.27 -17.85
CA LYS A 150 10.63 -10.87 -16.46
C LYS A 150 11.52 -11.96 -15.89
N LYS A 151 12.74 -11.61 -15.47
CA LYS A 151 13.61 -12.54 -14.76
C LYS A 151 12.67 -13.20 -13.77
N GLU A 152 12.42 -14.49 -13.93
CA GLU A 152 11.55 -15.25 -13.04
C GLU A 152 12.21 -15.07 -11.69
N SER A 153 11.81 -14.04 -10.95
CA SER A 153 12.17 -13.93 -9.56
C SER A 153 11.58 -15.21 -9.03
N SER A 154 12.42 -16.09 -8.49
CA SER A 154 11.99 -17.36 -7.92
C SER A 154 10.93 -17.04 -6.87
N HIS A 155 9.67 -16.98 -7.30
CA HIS A 155 8.57 -16.57 -6.48
C HIS A 155 8.30 -17.77 -5.59
N ILE A 156 8.57 -17.60 -4.31
CA ILE A 156 8.22 -18.60 -3.32
C ILE A 156 6.75 -18.37 -3.00
N PRO A 157 5.86 -19.37 -3.20
CA PRO A 157 4.46 -19.28 -2.83
C PRO A 157 4.27 -18.79 -1.40
N LEU A 158 3.26 -17.97 -1.14
CA LEU A 158 3.02 -17.35 0.17
C LEU A 158 2.99 -18.38 1.31
N MET A 159 2.41 -19.55 1.05
CA MET A 159 2.28 -20.63 2.04
C MET A 159 3.59 -21.34 2.38
N LEU A 160 4.64 -21.14 1.59
CA LEU A 160 5.97 -21.73 1.82
C LEU A 160 6.94 -20.75 2.49
N ARG A 161 6.50 -19.52 2.78
CA ARG A 161 7.34 -18.48 3.38
C ARG A 161 7.37 -18.59 4.89
N ALA A 162 8.46 -18.08 5.48
CA ALA A 162 8.49 -17.81 6.91
C ALA A 162 7.33 -16.87 7.29
N THR A 163 6.77 -17.07 8.48
CA THR A 163 5.67 -16.25 8.99
C THR A 163 6.18 -15.14 9.91
N GLU A 164 5.36 -14.12 10.12
CA GLU A 164 5.60 -13.10 11.12
C GLU A 164 5.47 -13.68 12.56
N PRO A 165 6.07 -13.02 13.58
CA PRO A 165 5.90 -13.40 14.98
C PRO A 165 4.43 -13.35 15.42
N SER A 166 4.04 -14.23 16.35
CA SER A 166 2.69 -14.29 16.90
C SER A 166 2.34 -13.03 17.72
N TYR A 167 1.07 -12.88 18.08
CA TYR A 167 0.63 -11.78 18.95
C TYR A 167 1.28 -11.89 20.34
N GLU A 168 1.28 -13.07 20.94
CA GLU A 168 1.87 -13.36 22.25
C GLU A 168 3.38 -13.05 22.26
N GLU A 169 4.08 -13.42 21.18
CA GLU A 169 5.50 -13.11 20.99
C GLU A 169 5.75 -11.59 20.87
N ARG A 170 4.81 -10.83 20.31
CA ARG A 170 4.90 -9.35 20.25
C ARG A 170 4.63 -8.72 21.61
N CYS A 171 3.63 -9.20 22.35
CA CYS A 171 3.30 -8.73 23.69
C CYS A 171 4.45 -8.99 24.68
N THR A 172 5.04 -10.17 24.67
CA THR A 172 6.18 -10.52 25.54
C THR A 172 7.43 -9.67 25.26
N LYS A 173 7.69 -9.31 23.99
CA LYS A 173 8.77 -8.38 23.64
C LYS A 173 8.53 -6.96 24.17
N LEU A 174 7.27 -6.50 24.21
CA LEU A 174 6.92 -5.19 24.74
C LEU A 174 7.05 -5.14 26.27
N THR A 175 6.66 -6.20 26.97
CA THR A 175 6.79 -6.27 28.44
C THR A 175 8.24 -6.39 28.89
N THR A 176 9.07 -7.15 28.16
CA THR A 176 10.50 -7.31 28.46
C THR A 176 11.35 -6.09 28.07
N GLY A 177 10.97 -5.35 27.02
CA GLY A 177 11.67 -4.13 26.56
C GLY A 177 11.51 -2.91 27.48
N SER A 178 10.40 -2.80 28.23
CA SER A 178 10.13 -1.68 29.14
C SER A 178 10.98 -1.71 30.43
N GLY A 179 11.74 -2.77 30.69
CA GLY A 179 12.54 -2.93 31.91
C GLY A 179 13.96 -2.33 31.88
N ARG A 180 14.45 -1.80 30.74
CA ARG A 180 15.90 -1.51 30.55
C ARG A 180 16.29 -0.05 30.34
N ARG A 181 15.49 0.90 30.83
CA ARG A 181 15.87 2.33 30.92
C ARG A 181 15.60 2.89 32.32
N LYS A 182 16.45 2.54 33.29
CA LYS A 182 16.75 3.43 34.43
C LYS A 182 18.15 3.99 34.21
N GLY A 183 18.22 5.15 33.57
CA GLY A 183 19.43 5.96 33.51
C GLY A 183 19.71 6.56 34.88
N ASN A 184 20.93 6.37 35.37
CA ASN A 184 21.53 7.08 36.50
C ASN A 184 21.33 8.60 36.34
N TYR A 185 20.60 9.22 37.27
CA TYR A 185 20.78 10.64 37.56
C TYR A 185 21.65 10.74 38.81
N GLY A 186 22.92 11.10 38.60
CA GLY A 186 23.79 11.58 39.67
C GLY A 186 23.33 12.97 40.10
N ALA A 187 23.12 13.14 41.40
CA ALA A 187 22.84 14.42 42.03
C ALA A 187 24.12 15.28 42.12
N PRO A 188 24.07 16.61 41.92
CA PRO A 188 25.09 17.50 42.44
C PRO A 188 24.75 17.89 43.88
N HIS A 189 25.72 17.72 44.77
CA HIS A 189 25.74 18.35 46.09
C HIS A 189 26.00 19.86 45.95
N ALA A 190 25.49 20.58 46.96
CA ALA A 190 25.54 22.03 47.16
C ALA A 190 26.95 22.64 47.12
#